data_AF-A0A2Z6ETM4-F1
#
_entry.id   AF-A0A2Z6ETM4-F1
#
_cell.length_a   1.000
_cell.length_b   1.000
_cell.length_c   1.000
_cell.angle_alpha   90.00
_cell.angle_beta   90.00
_cell.angle_gamma   90.00
#
_symmetry.space_group_name_H-M   'P 1'
#
loop_
_entity.id
_entity.type
_entity.pdbx_description
1 polymer ?
#
loop_
_entity_poly.entity_id
_entity_poly.type
_entity_poly.pdbx_seq_one_letter_code
_entity_poly.pdbx_strand_id
1 'polypeptide(L)'
;MSKVNNSGATSYVTPSYASGPQSGLDVDESIIGQGILTLEVIMVLFTDLARAKFAQMEKKAAIAREAQDKVNQLDAQIAELNKEGDKATLSESMKNDMKQNNISLDGKEAKDLSGELNKGEMMKLRAKYESISASAADFVQQNQLKLQQLMQNFNTTITMINSLLSMSAQSNMEIAKSIR
;
A
#
# COMPACT_ATOMS: atom_id res chain seq x y z
N MET A 1 -26.96 -28.21 53.99
CA MET A 1 -26.26 -26.91 54.11
C MET A 1 -24.87 -27.06 53.51
N SER A 2 -24.61 -26.49 52.33
CA SER A 2 -23.24 -26.22 51.86
C SER A 2 -23.27 -25.12 50.79
N LYS A 3 -22.26 -24.26 50.83
CA LYS A 3 -22.23 -22.90 50.26
C LYS A 3 -21.78 -22.88 48.79
N VAL A 4 -22.47 -22.06 47.97
CA VAL A 4 -22.00 -20.99 47.03
C VAL A 4 -20.48 -21.03 46.69
N ASN A 5 -19.95 -20.94 45.45
CA ASN A 5 -20.22 -20.04 44.32
C ASN A 5 -19.39 -20.44 43.06
N ASN A 6 -19.97 -20.28 41.85
CA ASN A 6 -19.50 -19.52 40.65
C ASN A 6 -17.99 -19.48 40.30
N SER A 7 -17.49 -19.47 39.06
CA SER A 7 -17.91 -19.80 37.68
C SER A 7 -16.66 -19.58 36.81
N GLY A 8 -16.58 -20.31 35.69
CA GLY A 8 -15.74 -20.13 34.49
C GLY A 8 -14.51 -19.21 34.52
N ALA A 9 -13.32 -19.82 34.45
CA ALA A 9 -12.08 -19.14 34.06
C ALA A 9 -11.81 -19.37 32.56
N THR A 10 -12.07 -18.35 31.73
CA THR A 10 -11.50 -18.24 30.39
C THR A 10 -10.14 -17.55 30.51
N SER A 11 -9.08 -18.27 30.12
CA SER A 11 -7.71 -17.76 30.11
C SER A 11 -7.49 -16.82 28.92
N TYR A 12 -7.39 -15.51 29.19
CA TYR A 12 -6.77 -14.57 28.26
C TYR A 12 -5.33 -14.30 28.74
N VAL A 13 -4.37 -14.66 27.90
CA VAL A 13 -2.97 -14.30 28.04
C VAL A 13 -2.88 -12.77 27.93
N THR A 14 -2.58 -12.08 29.02
CA THR A 14 -2.30 -10.64 28.99
C THR A 14 -0.86 -10.42 28.51
N PRO A 15 -0.59 -9.46 27.62
CA PRO A 15 0.77 -9.04 27.33
C PRO A 15 1.35 -8.39 28.59
N SER A 16 2.53 -8.85 29.01
CA SER A 16 3.25 -8.34 30.19
C SER A 16 3.92 -6.99 29.87
N TYR A 17 3.14 -5.94 29.68
CA TYR A 17 3.59 -4.53 29.70
C TYR A 17 2.45 -3.57 30.05
N ALA A 18 1.67 -3.91 31.08
CA ALA A 18 0.76 -2.98 31.71
C ALA A 18 1.19 -2.77 33.17
N SER A 19 2.35 -2.14 33.36
CA SER A 19 2.59 -1.40 34.59
C SER A 19 1.64 -0.19 34.56
N GLY A 20 0.51 -0.31 35.27
CA GLY A 20 -0.37 0.83 35.51
C GLY A 20 0.40 2.00 36.13
N PRO A 21 -0.07 3.25 35.93
CA PRO A 21 0.65 4.42 36.39
C PRO A 21 0.82 4.36 37.91
N GLN A 22 2.06 4.29 38.35
CA GLN A 22 2.42 4.28 39.76
C GLN A 22 2.08 5.65 40.34
N SER A 23 1.08 5.70 41.22
CA SER A 23 0.57 6.93 41.81
C SER A 23 1.68 7.67 42.56
N GLY A 24 1.98 8.90 42.14
CA GLY A 24 3.00 9.76 42.75
C GLY A 24 4.09 10.27 41.80
N LEU A 25 4.10 9.81 40.55
CA LEU A 25 4.79 10.47 39.44
C LEU A 25 3.72 10.79 38.40
N ASP A 26 2.95 11.86 38.63
CA ASP A 26 2.34 12.54 37.50
C ASP A 26 3.48 12.82 36.54
N VAL A 27 3.36 12.29 35.33
CA VAL A 27 4.36 12.42 34.28
C VAL A 27 4.54 13.92 34.07
N ASP A 28 5.55 14.50 34.72
CA ASP A 28 6.10 15.79 34.34
C ASP A 28 6.69 15.52 32.97
N GLU A 29 5.84 15.64 31.98
CA GLU A 29 6.02 15.15 30.63
C GLU A 29 7.10 16.04 30.02
N SER A 30 8.35 15.67 30.29
CA SER A 30 9.53 16.35 29.79
C SER A 30 9.27 16.68 28.33
N ILE A 31 9.43 17.94 27.94
CA ILE A 31 9.22 18.39 26.56
C ILE A 31 10.00 17.50 25.58
N ILE A 32 11.15 16.97 26.04
CA ILE A 32 11.96 15.99 25.31
C ILE A 32 11.25 14.63 25.20
N GLY A 33 10.64 14.13 26.29
CA GLY A 33 9.81 12.93 26.30
C GLY A 33 8.57 13.02 25.42
N GLN A 34 7.80 14.12 25.49
CA GLN A 34 6.67 14.39 24.58
C GLN A 34 7.12 14.44 23.12
N GLY A 35 8.28 15.05 22.87
CA GLY A 35 8.90 15.11 21.54
C GLY A 35 9.26 13.73 20.99
N ILE A 36 9.87 12.86 21.81
CA ILE A 36 10.18 11.48 21.42
C ILE A 36 8.91 10.68 21.15
N LEU A 37 7.89 10.75 22.01
CA LEU A 37 6.61 10.05 21.80
C LEU A 37 5.94 10.48 20.49
N THR A 38 5.96 11.78 20.18
CA THR A 38 5.41 12.31 18.93
C THR A 38 6.17 11.77 17.71
N LEU A 39 7.50 11.73 17.77
CA LEU A 39 8.35 11.20 16.70
C LEU A 39 8.17 9.68 16.53
N GLU A 40 7.97 8.94 17.61
CA GLU A 40 7.64 7.51 17.56
C GLU A 40 6.27 7.25 16.92
N VAL A 41 5.24 8.03 17.27
CA VAL A 41 3.92 7.96 16.61
C VAL A 41 4.05 8.25 15.11
N ILE A 42 4.87 9.22 14.72
CA ILE A 42 5.16 9.52 13.31
C ILE A 42 5.82 8.31 12.62
N MET A 43 6.76 7.62 13.27
CA MET A 43 7.40 6.41 12.71
C MET A 43 6.43 5.24 12.53
N VAL A 44 5.51 5.03 13.47
CA VAL A 44 4.46 4.02 13.35
C VAL A 44 3.55 4.34 12.15
N LEU A 45 3.08 5.59 12.04
CA LEU A 45 2.28 6.05 10.91
C LEU A 45 3.02 5.90 9.57
N PHE A 46 4.32 6.19 9.53
CA PHE A 46 5.14 5.99 8.33
C PHE A 46 5.25 4.52 7.94
N THR A 47 5.40 3.62 8.92
CA THR A 47 5.47 2.18 8.68
C THR A 47 4.16 1.65 8.09
N ASP A 48 3.03 2.08 8.64
CA ASP A 48 1.71 1.66 8.14
C ASP A 48 1.39 2.24 6.77
N LEU A 49 1.73 3.52 6.54
CA LEU A 49 1.59 4.13 5.22
C LEU A 49 2.47 3.42 4.18
N ALA A 50 3.70 3.06 4.54
CA ALA A 50 4.61 2.33 3.65
C ALA A 50 4.04 0.95 3.29
N ARG A 51 3.55 0.17 4.26
CA ARG A 51 2.88 -1.13 4.01
C ARG A 51 1.71 -0.99 3.05
N ALA A 52 0.83 -0.02 3.29
CA ALA A 52 -0.31 0.23 2.42
C ALA A 52 0.13 0.61 0.99
N LYS A 53 1.21 1.39 0.86
CA LYS A 53 1.79 1.77 -0.43
C LYS A 53 2.40 0.59 -1.17
N PHE A 54 3.13 -0.29 -0.48
CA PHE A 54 3.65 -1.52 -1.07
C PHE A 54 2.55 -2.43 -1.59
N ALA A 55 1.49 -2.66 -0.81
CA ALA A 55 0.35 -3.47 -1.24
C ALA A 55 -0.35 -2.88 -2.50
N GLN A 56 -0.48 -1.55 -2.58
CA GLN A 56 -1.02 -0.88 -3.76
C GLN A 56 -0.10 -1.00 -4.98
N MET A 57 1.22 -0.86 -4.78
CA MET A 57 2.22 -1.01 -5.84
C MET A 57 2.26 -2.43 -6.39
N GLU A 58 2.19 -3.44 -5.52
CA GLU A 58 2.15 -4.85 -5.92
C GLU A 58 0.94 -5.13 -6.82
N LYS A 59 -0.26 -4.74 -6.36
CA LYS A 59 -1.49 -4.92 -7.13
C LYS A 59 -1.43 -4.20 -8.49
N LYS A 60 -0.92 -2.96 -8.52
CA LYS A 60 -0.83 -2.18 -9.76
C LYS A 60 0.27 -2.67 -10.69
N ALA A 61 1.38 -3.18 -10.16
CA ALA A 61 2.43 -3.81 -10.96
C ALA A 61 1.94 -5.10 -11.62
N ALA A 62 1.15 -5.91 -10.90
CA ALA A 62 0.50 -7.09 -11.48
C ALA A 62 -0.44 -6.70 -12.64
N ILE A 63 -1.31 -5.69 -12.44
CA ILE A 63 -2.20 -5.17 -13.48
C ILE A 63 -1.42 -4.67 -14.70
N ALA A 64 -0.31 -3.95 -14.50
CA ALA A 64 0.52 -3.45 -15.59
C ALA A 64 1.10 -4.60 -16.43
N ARG A 65 1.65 -5.63 -15.77
CA ARG A 65 2.20 -6.82 -16.44
C ARG A 65 1.12 -7.58 -17.21
N GLU A 66 -0.02 -7.86 -16.57
CA GLU A 66 -1.13 -8.58 -17.20
C GLU A 66 -1.72 -7.80 -18.39
N ALA A 67 -1.83 -6.47 -18.28
CA ALA A 67 -2.26 -5.61 -19.38
C ALA A 67 -1.27 -5.65 -20.54
N GLN A 68 0.04 -5.64 -20.26
CA GLN A 68 1.07 -5.74 -21.30
C GLN A 68 1.03 -7.09 -22.02
N ASP A 69 0.84 -8.19 -21.28
CA ASP A 69 0.70 -9.52 -21.88
C ASP A 69 -0.53 -9.58 -22.80
N LYS A 70 -1.62 -8.91 -22.44
CA LYS A 70 -2.82 -8.78 -23.28
C LYS A 70 -2.57 -7.93 -24.51
N VAL A 71 -1.80 -6.84 -24.42
CA VAL A 71 -1.36 -6.06 -25.60
C VAL A 71 -0.58 -6.95 -26.56
N ASN A 72 0.38 -7.73 -26.05
CA ASN A 72 1.19 -8.62 -26.87
C ASN A 72 0.34 -9.71 -27.56
N GLN A 73 -0.65 -10.27 -26.85
CA GLN A 73 -1.62 -11.21 -27.42
C GLN A 73 -2.47 -10.56 -28.51
N LEU A 74 -2.96 -9.33 -28.30
CA LEU A 74 -3.70 -8.59 -29.32
C LEU A 74 -2.82 -8.26 -30.54
N ASP A 75 -1.55 -7.90 -30.34
CA ASP A 75 -0.62 -7.64 -31.43
C ASP A 75 -0.38 -8.88 -32.31
N ALA A 76 -0.25 -10.05 -31.68
CA ALA A 76 -0.17 -11.32 -32.40
C ALA A 76 -1.45 -11.59 -33.21
N GLN A 77 -2.63 -11.43 -32.60
CA GLN A 77 -3.92 -11.63 -33.29
C GLN A 77 -4.13 -10.61 -34.42
N ILE A 78 -3.77 -9.35 -34.22
CA ILE A 78 -3.87 -8.29 -35.24
C ILE A 78 -2.93 -8.57 -36.42
N ALA A 79 -1.75 -9.14 -36.17
CA ALA A 79 -0.78 -9.50 -37.21
C ALA A 79 -1.27 -10.67 -38.09
N GLU A 80 -2.05 -11.60 -37.54
CA GLU A 80 -2.66 -12.70 -38.30
C GLU A 80 -3.84 -12.25 -39.19
N LEU A 81 -4.41 -11.07 -38.93
CA LEU A 81 -5.53 -10.50 -39.69
C LEU A 81 -5.02 -9.69 -40.90
N ASN A 82 -5.14 -10.32 -42.08
CA ASN A 82 -4.66 -9.76 -43.34
C ASN A 82 -5.62 -8.72 -43.96
N LYS A 83 -6.93 -8.78 -43.67
CA LYS A 83 -7.94 -7.81 -44.18
C LYS A 83 -8.70 -7.12 -43.04
N GLU A 84 -9.14 -5.88 -43.26
CA GLU A 84 -9.89 -5.09 -42.26
C GLU A 84 -11.22 -5.74 -41.82
N GLY A 85 -11.78 -6.63 -42.64
CA GLY A 85 -13.01 -7.39 -42.33
C GLY A 85 -12.77 -8.75 -41.69
N ASP A 86 -11.52 -9.21 -41.56
CA ASP A 86 -11.23 -10.46 -40.86
C ASP A 86 -11.50 -10.27 -39.37
N LYS A 87 -12.13 -11.27 -38.77
CA LYS A 87 -12.46 -11.25 -37.35
C LYS A 87 -11.64 -12.27 -36.60
N ALA A 88 -11.13 -11.89 -35.43
CA ALA A 88 -10.49 -12.82 -34.51
C ALA A 88 -11.35 -13.02 -33.27
N THR A 89 -11.30 -14.24 -32.74
CA THR A 89 -11.96 -14.55 -31.48
C THR A 89 -11.13 -14.05 -30.31
N LEU A 90 -11.74 -13.27 -29.43
CA LEU A 90 -11.11 -12.80 -28.20
C LEU A 90 -10.90 -13.98 -27.23
N SER A 91 -9.73 -14.04 -26.59
CA SER A 91 -9.46 -15.03 -25.55
C SER A 91 -10.41 -14.86 -24.36
N GLU A 92 -10.75 -15.94 -23.65
CA GLU A 92 -11.64 -15.86 -22.48
C GLU A 92 -11.10 -14.95 -21.36
N SER A 93 -9.77 -14.91 -21.19
CA SER A 93 -9.10 -14.02 -20.24
C SER A 93 -9.40 -12.55 -20.53
N MET A 94 -9.36 -12.14 -21.80
CA MET A 94 -9.68 -10.77 -22.20
C MET A 94 -11.16 -10.44 -22.03
N LYS A 95 -12.06 -11.39 -22.33
CA LYS A 95 -13.51 -11.20 -22.12
C LYS A 95 -13.85 -10.99 -20.65
N ASN A 96 -13.18 -11.71 -19.75
CA ASN A 96 -13.36 -11.55 -18.31
C ASN A 96 -12.79 -10.21 -17.81
N ASP A 97 -11.64 -9.80 -18.33
CA ASP A 97 -11.07 -8.49 -17.99
C ASP A 97 -11.89 -7.32 -18.49
N MET A 98 -12.47 -7.41 -19.68
CA MET A 98 -13.33 -6.35 -20.21
C MET A 98 -14.59 -6.18 -19.34
N LYS A 99 -15.12 -7.28 -18.78
CA LYS A 99 -16.22 -7.26 -17.82
C LYS A 99 -15.81 -6.70 -16.46
N GLN A 100 -14.64 -7.07 -15.94
CA GLN A 100 -14.17 -6.60 -14.64
C GLN A 100 -13.74 -5.12 -14.65
N ASN A 101 -13.12 -4.66 -15.73
CA ASN A 101 -12.59 -3.31 -15.84
C ASN A 101 -13.56 -2.33 -16.55
N ASN A 102 -14.80 -2.75 -16.83
CA ASN A 102 -15.81 -1.98 -17.59
C ASN A 102 -15.24 -1.37 -18.88
N ILE A 103 -14.47 -2.16 -19.64
CA ILE A 103 -13.87 -1.71 -20.89
C ILE A 103 -14.92 -1.85 -22.00
N SER A 104 -15.62 -0.76 -22.31
CA SER A 104 -16.58 -0.71 -23.43
C SER A 104 -15.88 -0.33 -24.73
N LEU A 105 -16.15 -1.01 -25.84
CA LEU A 105 -15.67 -0.63 -27.17
C LEU A 105 -16.85 -0.01 -27.95
N ASP A 106 -16.70 1.24 -28.43
CA ASP A 106 -17.73 1.96 -29.21
C ASP A 106 -19.15 1.93 -28.61
N GLY A 107 -19.28 1.99 -27.29
CA GLY A 107 -20.59 1.99 -26.62
C GLY A 107 -21.27 0.62 -26.55
N LYS A 108 -20.63 -0.45 -27.04
CA LYS A 108 -21.04 -1.84 -26.76
C LYS A 108 -20.32 -2.34 -25.51
N GLU A 109 -21.09 -2.84 -24.55
CA GLU A 109 -20.53 -3.50 -23.36
C GLU A 109 -19.90 -4.83 -23.74
N ALA A 110 -18.99 -5.32 -22.90
CA ALA A 110 -18.33 -6.63 -23.05
C ALA A 110 -19.31 -7.84 -23.17
N LYS A 111 -20.59 -7.64 -22.86
CA LYS A 111 -21.67 -8.61 -23.04
C LYS A 111 -22.19 -8.74 -24.48
N ASP A 112 -22.09 -7.69 -25.29
CA ASP A 112 -22.62 -7.63 -26.66
C ASP A 112 -21.56 -7.85 -27.75
N LEU A 113 -20.29 -7.97 -27.36
CA LEU A 113 -19.23 -8.41 -28.25
C LEU A 113 -19.38 -9.90 -28.48
N SER A 114 -19.90 -10.26 -29.66
CA SER A 114 -20.13 -11.61 -30.13
C SER A 114 -18.82 -12.37 -30.39
N GLY A 115 -17.90 -12.42 -29.43
CA GLY A 115 -16.64 -13.17 -29.47
C GLY A 115 -15.61 -12.75 -30.52
N GLU A 116 -16.05 -12.20 -31.64
CA GLU A 116 -15.35 -11.89 -32.86
C GLU A 116 -15.24 -10.38 -33.00
N LEU A 117 -14.03 -9.85 -32.87
CA LEU A 117 -13.74 -8.44 -33.10
C LEU A 117 -13.12 -8.27 -34.48
N ASN A 118 -13.38 -7.14 -35.13
CA ASN A 118 -12.63 -6.77 -36.34
C ASN A 118 -11.26 -6.18 -35.97
N LYS A 119 -10.37 -6.05 -36.95
CA LYS A 119 -9.02 -5.49 -36.77
C LYS A 119 -9.01 -4.11 -36.12
N GLY A 120 -9.95 -3.24 -36.49
CA GLY A 120 -10.07 -1.89 -35.92
C GLY A 120 -10.49 -1.88 -34.45
N GLU A 121 -11.40 -2.77 -34.06
CA GLU A 121 -11.86 -2.92 -32.68
C GLU A 121 -10.78 -3.56 -31.80
N MET A 122 -9.99 -4.50 -32.34
CA MET A 122 -8.80 -5.02 -31.65
C MET A 122 -7.73 -3.95 -31.44
N MET A 123 -7.50 -3.07 -32.42
CA MET A 123 -6.60 -1.92 -32.25
C MET A 123 -7.10 -0.95 -31.18
N LYS A 124 -8.42 -0.70 -31.11
CA LYS A 124 -9.01 0.11 -30.03
C LYS A 124 -8.83 -0.56 -28.66
N LEU A 125 -9.05 -1.87 -28.57
CA LEU A 125 -8.87 -2.63 -27.34
C LEU A 125 -7.40 -2.63 -26.88
N ARG A 126 -6.47 -2.82 -27.82
CA ARG A 126 -5.03 -2.72 -27.61
C ARG A 126 -4.66 -1.36 -27.02
N ALA A 127 -5.11 -0.27 -27.64
CA ALA A 127 -4.84 1.08 -27.16
C ALA A 127 -5.36 1.31 -25.72
N LYS A 128 -6.50 0.70 -25.36
CA LYS A 128 -7.01 0.77 -23.98
C LYS A 128 -6.14 -0.01 -22.99
N TYR A 129 -5.72 -1.23 -23.32
CA TYR A 129 -4.82 -2.00 -22.45
C TYR A 129 -3.45 -1.35 -22.32
N GLU A 130 -2.91 -0.77 -23.40
CA GLU A 130 -1.67 0.01 -23.36
C GLU A 130 -1.80 1.21 -22.41
N SER A 131 -2.92 1.94 -22.50
CA SER A 131 -3.21 3.05 -21.59
C SER A 131 -3.33 2.60 -20.13
N ILE A 132 -3.96 1.45 -19.86
CA ILE A 132 -4.05 0.86 -18.51
C ILE A 132 -2.66 0.47 -18.00
N SER A 133 -1.84 -0.19 -18.84
CA SER A 133 -0.46 -0.58 -18.53
C SER A 133 0.38 0.63 -18.17
N ALA A 134 0.40 1.65 -19.03
CA ALA A 134 1.11 2.90 -18.82
C ALA A 134 0.66 3.61 -17.53
N SER A 135 -0.66 3.77 -17.34
CA SER A 135 -1.20 4.42 -16.14
C SER A 135 -0.86 3.66 -14.86
N ALA A 136 -0.88 2.32 -14.89
CA ALA A 136 -0.50 1.49 -13.76
C ALA A 136 1.01 1.57 -13.47
N ALA A 137 1.85 1.57 -14.49
CA ALA A 137 3.30 1.76 -14.37
C ALA A 137 3.64 3.14 -13.78
N ASP A 138 3.00 4.20 -14.28
CA ASP A 138 3.14 5.57 -13.77
C ASP A 138 2.74 5.64 -12.29
N PHE A 139 1.64 4.98 -11.91
CA PHE A 139 1.23 4.90 -10.52
C PHE A 139 2.30 4.22 -9.65
N VAL A 140 2.87 3.09 -10.09
CA VAL A 140 3.94 2.40 -9.36
C VAL A 140 5.16 3.32 -9.20
N GLN A 141 5.60 3.97 -10.27
CA GLN A 141 6.74 4.89 -10.24
C GLN A 141 6.50 6.08 -9.29
N GLN A 142 5.32 6.69 -9.33
CA GLN A 142 4.98 7.79 -8.43
C GLN A 142 4.94 7.35 -6.96
N ASN A 143 4.44 6.15 -6.66
CA ASN A 143 4.41 5.64 -5.30
C ASN A 143 5.80 5.21 -4.81
N GLN A 144 6.69 4.76 -5.70
CA GLN A 144 8.10 4.50 -5.37
C GLN A 144 8.82 5.78 -4.93
N LEU A 145 8.63 6.90 -5.64
CA LEU A 145 9.20 8.20 -5.25
C LEU A 145 8.68 8.66 -3.88
N LYS A 146 7.36 8.50 -3.63
CA LYS A 146 6.76 8.81 -2.33
C LYS A 146 7.35 7.94 -1.21
N LEU A 147 7.60 6.65 -1.47
CA LEU A 147 8.27 5.76 -0.52
C LEU A 147 9.71 6.20 -0.23
N GLN A 148 10.47 6.63 -1.24
CA GLN A 148 11.81 7.18 -1.03
C GLN A 148 11.77 8.44 -0.14
N GLN A 149 10.82 9.34 -0.40
CA GLN A 149 10.61 10.52 0.45
C GLN A 149 10.22 10.15 1.88
N LEU A 150 9.34 9.15 2.05
CA LEU A 150 8.97 8.61 3.36
C LEU A 150 10.19 8.03 4.10
N MET A 151 11.04 7.26 3.43
CA MET A 151 12.27 6.72 4.02
C MET A 151 13.27 7.83 4.40
N GLN A 152 13.40 8.86 3.58
CA GLN A 152 14.24 10.02 3.90
C GLN A 152 13.71 10.76 5.15
N ASN A 153 12.39 10.95 5.24
CA ASN A 153 11.74 11.54 6.41
C ASN A 153 11.94 10.65 7.64
N PHE A 154 11.76 9.34 7.51
CA PHE A 154 11.96 8.37 8.59
C PHE A 154 13.39 8.42 9.17
N ASN A 155 14.41 8.41 8.31
CA ASN A 155 15.81 8.52 8.75
C ASN A 155 16.10 9.87 9.43
N THR A 156 15.46 10.94 8.97
CA THR A 156 15.53 12.27 9.61
C THR A 156 14.89 12.24 11.00
N THR A 157 13.71 11.64 11.14
CA THR A 157 13.01 11.46 12.42
C THR A 157 13.86 10.64 13.41
N ILE A 158 14.50 9.55 12.98
CA ILE A 158 15.44 8.76 13.81
C ILE A 158 16.60 9.62 14.29
N THR A 159 17.17 10.43 13.40
CA THR A 159 18.26 11.36 13.76
C THR A 159 17.80 12.39 14.80
N MET A 160 16.57 12.88 14.68
CA MET A 160 15.97 13.79 15.66
C MET A 160 15.75 13.11 17.02
N ILE A 161 15.22 11.88 17.05
CA ILE A 161 15.06 11.11 18.31
C ILE A 161 16.42 10.93 18.98
N ASN A 162 17.43 10.50 18.23
CA ASN A 162 18.78 10.30 18.78
C ASN A 162 19.37 11.61 19.34
N SER A 163 19.08 12.74 18.70
CA SER A 163 19.51 14.06 19.18
C SER A 163 18.79 14.42 20.49
N LEU A 164 17.48 14.19 20.57
CA LEU A 164 16.69 14.43 21.78
C LEU A 164 17.12 13.53 22.95
N LEU A 165 17.37 12.25 22.69
CA LEU A 165 17.93 11.31 23.68
C LEU A 165 19.30 11.77 24.19
N SER A 166 20.16 12.23 23.28
CA SER A 166 21.49 12.75 23.63
C SER A 166 21.40 14.03 24.47
N MET A 167 20.48 14.93 24.12
CA MET A 167 20.21 16.16 24.87
C MET A 167 19.66 15.84 26.27
N SER A 168 18.78 14.85 26.41
CA SER A 168 18.30 14.40 27.73
C SER A 168 19.44 13.83 28.58
N ALA A 169 20.31 13.00 27.99
CA ALA A 169 21.48 12.46 28.68
C ALA A 169 22.47 13.55 29.11
N GLN A 170 22.72 14.54 28.25
CA GLN A 170 23.57 15.69 28.56
C GLN A 170 22.95 16.56 29.66
N SER A 171 21.67 16.90 29.56
CA SER A 171 20.96 17.69 30.57
C SER A 171 21.00 17.01 31.94
N ASN A 172 20.75 15.71 32.00
CA ASN A 172 20.86 14.93 33.24
C ASN A 172 22.31 14.93 33.79
N MET A 173 23.32 14.85 32.91
CA MET A 173 24.72 14.95 33.31
C MET A 173 25.09 16.35 33.82
N GLU A 174 24.60 17.42 33.20
CA GLU A 174 24.83 18.81 33.63
C GLU A 174 24.20 19.07 35.00
N ILE A 175 22.96 18.62 35.22
CA ILE A 175 22.29 18.69 36.53
C ILE A 175 23.09 17.91 37.58
N ALA A 176 23.55 16.69 37.25
CA ALA A 176 24.36 15.89 38.17
C ALA A 176 25.72 16.55 38.50
N LYS A 177 26.31 17.28 37.55
CA LYS A 177 27.53 18.07 37.76
C LYS A 177 27.28 19.34 38.56
N SER A 178 26.12 20.00 38.41
CA SER A 178 25.81 21.23 39.14
C SER A 178 25.47 21.01 40.61
N ILE A 179 25.09 19.78 40.98
CA ILE A 179 24.74 19.39 42.36
C ILE A 179 25.98 18.94 43.17
N ARG A 180 27.10 18.66 42.49
CA ARG A 180 28.35 18.24 43.11
C ARG A 180 29.29 19.42 43.35
#